data_AF-G0R3N5-F1
#
_entry.id   AF-G0R3N5-F1
#
_cell.length_a   1.000
_cell.length_b   1.000
_cell.length_c   1.000
_cell.angle_alpha   90.00
_cell.angle_beta   90.00
_cell.angle_gamma   90.00
#
_symmetry.space_group_name_H-M   'P 1'
#
loop_
_entity.id
_entity.type
_entity.pdbx_description
1 polymer ?
#
loop_
_entity_poly.entity_id
_entity_poly.type
_entity_poly.pdbx_seq_one_letter_code
_entity_poly.pdbx_strand_id
1 'polypeptide(L)'
;MSPKSIEACRRLGFRAYELKKKSNQDIIQMMRQKDNQANPDQETLQMFQAHLEERRGQKIIQVQNNNIQIFFSKNNKNKKKVFYLKKGFGFDQSIYTTSQMGSISLVEKEKNMFEKMKKRQEIEIEKMIEFEKITQAIRQQNEIKMQKAYEREQKRQLENKQLKIEVKKHQNIQKKKID
;
A
#
# COMPACT_ATOMS: atom_id res chain seq x y z
N MET A 1 -17.83 -2.51 3.36
CA MET A 1 -17.30 -2.09 2.03
C MET A 1 -18.29 -1.13 1.41
N SER A 2 -17.81 -0.13 0.67
CA SER A 2 -18.70 0.83 0.02
C SER A 2 -19.16 0.31 -1.36
N PRO A 3 -20.30 0.78 -1.88
CA PRO A 3 -20.76 0.42 -3.23
C PRO A 3 -19.72 0.73 -4.31
N LYS A 4 -18.97 1.83 -4.16
CA LYS A 4 -17.87 2.21 -5.06
C LYS A 4 -16.73 1.19 -5.06
N SER A 5 -16.36 0.65 -3.89
CA SER A 5 -15.29 -0.35 -3.80
C SER A 5 -15.71 -1.69 -4.41
N ILE A 6 -17.00 -2.04 -4.31
CA ILE A 6 -17.56 -3.27 -4.90
C ILE A 6 -17.56 -3.18 -6.43
N GLU A 7 -18.00 -2.06 -7.00
CA GLU A 7 -18.00 -1.84 -8.45
C GLU A 7 -16.57 -1.81 -9.03
N ALA A 8 -15.60 -1.27 -8.28
CA ALA A 8 -14.20 -1.34 -8.66
C ALA A 8 -13.69 -2.80 -8.72
N CYS A 9 -14.08 -3.66 -7.77
CA CYS A 9 -13.75 -5.09 -7.81
C CYS A 9 -14.33 -5.76 -9.06
N ARG A 10 -15.61 -5.50 -9.34
CA ARG A 10 -16.32 -6.07 -10.49
C ARG A 10 -15.64 -5.75 -11.81
N ARG A 11 -15.17 -4.52 -11.99
CA ARG A 11 -14.47 -4.07 -13.22
C ARG A 11 -13.13 -4.76 -13.44
N LEU A 12 -12.50 -5.23 -12.38
CA LEU A 12 -11.19 -5.85 -12.41
C LEU A 12 -11.24 -7.38 -12.38
N GLY A 13 -12.45 -7.94 -12.44
CA GLY A 13 -12.65 -9.38 -12.54
C GLY A 13 -12.45 -10.14 -11.23
N PHE A 14 -12.42 -9.47 -10.09
CA PHE A 14 -12.36 -10.12 -8.78
C PHE A 14 -13.58 -9.82 -7.92
N ARG A 15 -13.88 -10.74 -7.01
CA ARG A 15 -15.02 -10.69 -6.10
C ARG A 15 -14.63 -9.94 -4.82
N ALA A 16 -15.57 -9.17 -4.28
CA ALA A 16 -15.31 -8.33 -3.10
C ALA A 16 -14.80 -9.12 -1.87
N TYR A 17 -15.17 -10.38 -1.71
CA TYR A 17 -14.67 -11.21 -0.60
C TYR A 17 -13.18 -11.55 -0.71
N GLU A 18 -12.57 -11.42 -1.90
CA GLU A 18 -11.15 -11.73 -2.12
C GLU A 18 -10.21 -10.65 -1.55
N LEU A 19 -10.75 -9.47 -1.21
CA LEU A 19 -10.02 -8.40 -0.54
C LEU A 19 -10.18 -8.47 0.99
N LYS A 20 -11.12 -9.29 1.48
CA LYS A 20 -11.32 -9.50 2.92
C LYS A 20 -10.26 -10.47 3.43
N LYS A 21 -9.68 -10.13 4.58
CA LYS A 21 -8.84 -11.05 5.35
C LYS A 21 -9.65 -12.28 5.71
N LYS A 22 -9.06 -13.46 5.52
CA LYS A 22 -9.67 -14.74 5.90
C LYS A 22 -9.41 -15.00 7.38
N SER A 23 -10.41 -15.54 8.07
CA SER A 23 -10.24 -15.98 9.44
C SER A 23 -9.44 -17.30 9.48
N ASN A 24 -8.85 -17.62 10.63
CA ASN A 24 -8.14 -18.89 10.79
C ASN A 24 -9.08 -20.09 10.57
N GLN A 25 -10.36 -19.98 10.95
CA GLN A 25 -11.36 -21.02 10.70
C GLN A 25 -11.62 -21.21 9.20
N ASP A 26 -11.74 -20.12 8.42
CA ASP A 26 -11.89 -20.21 6.96
C ASP A 26 -10.66 -20.87 6.32
N ILE A 27 -9.46 -20.56 6.82
CA ILE A 27 -8.20 -21.11 6.30
C ILE A 27 -8.13 -22.61 6.57
N ILE A 28 -8.46 -23.06 7.79
CA ILE A 28 -8.53 -24.48 8.14
C ILE A 28 -9.54 -25.21 7.24
N GLN A 29 -10.71 -24.62 7.01
CA GLN A 29 -11.73 -25.20 6.14
C GLN A 29 -11.26 -25.30 4.68
N MET A 30 -10.57 -24.27 4.17
CA MET A 30 -9.99 -24.28 2.82
C MET A 30 -8.89 -25.34 2.67
N MET A 31 -8.04 -25.53 3.68
CA MET A 31 -6.99 -26.56 3.68
C MET A 31 -7.61 -27.97 3.76
N ARG A 32 -8.64 -28.17 4.57
CA ARG A 32 -9.42 -29.42 4.62
C ARG A 32 -10.02 -29.77 3.27
N GLN A 33 -10.55 -28.79 2.54
CA GLN A 33 -11.17 -29.01 1.23
C GLN A 33 -10.17 -29.27 0.10
N LYS A 34 -8.97 -28.69 0.18
CA LYS A 34 -7.94 -28.83 -0.86
C LYS A 34 -7.05 -30.05 -0.67
N ASP A 35 -6.57 -30.24 0.55
CA ASP A 35 -5.48 -31.17 0.85
C ASP A 35 -5.92 -32.31 1.77
N ASN A 36 -7.23 -32.39 2.09
CA ASN A 36 -7.81 -33.36 3.04
C ASN A 36 -7.12 -33.39 4.42
N GLN A 37 -6.38 -32.34 4.79
CA GLN A 37 -5.72 -32.24 6.08
C GLN A 37 -6.74 -31.93 7.17
N ALA A 38 -7.07 -32.92 8.00
CA ALA A 38 -8.02 -32.75 9.09
C ALA A 38 -7.52 -31.76 10.15
N ASN A 39 -6.23 -31.77 10.48
CA ASN A 39 -5.60 -30.91 11.49
C ASN A 39 -4.25 -30.39 10.99
N PRO A 40 -4.20 -29.21 10.34
CA PRO A 40 -2.93 -28.62 9.92
C PRO A 40 -2.14 -28.10 11.13
N ASP A 41 -0.83 -28.33 11.12
CA ASP A 41 0.07 -27.81 12.15
C ASP A 41 0.09 -26.27 12.14
N GLN A 42 0.41 -25.67 13.30
CA GLN A 42 0.38 -24.23 13.48
C GLN A 42 1.31 -23.49 12.51
N GLU A 43 2.46 -24.09 12.16
CA GLU A 43 3.41 -23.54 11.20
C GLU A 43 2.86 -23.55 9.76
N THR A 44 2.22 -24.65 9.35
CA THR A 44 1.56 -24.75 8.04
C THR A 44 0.42 -23.74 7.91
N LEU A 45 -0.35 -23.54 8.99
CA LEU A 45 -1.42 -22.56 9.04
C LEU A 45 -0.88 -21.12 8.86
N GLN A 46 0.24 -20.79 9.49
CA GLN A 46 0.89 -19.48 9.36
C GLN A 46 1.44 -19.26 7.95
N MET A 47 2.10 -20.25 7.35
CA MET A 47 2.59 -20.15 5.96
C MET A 47 1.44 -19.93 4.98
N PHE A 48 0.35 -20.69 5.12
CA PHE A 48 -0.80 -20.56 4.24
C PHE A 48 -1.51 -19.21 4.43
N GLN A 49 -1.60 -18.74 5.67
CA GLN A 49 -2.10 -17.41 5.99
C GLN A 49 -1.25 -16.30 5.35
N ALA A 50 0.08 -16.40 5.44
CA ALA A 50 0.99 -15.44 4.83
C ALA A 50 0.82 -15.39 3.31
N HIS A 51 0.72 -16.54 2.65
CA HIS A 51 0.49 -16.61 1.20
C HIS A 51 -0.85 -15.98 0.78
N LEU A 52 -1.92 -16.22 1.55
CA LEU A 52 -3.23 -15.62 1.29
C LEU A 52 -3.21 -14.10 1.50
N GLU A 53 -2.51 -13.62 2.52
CA GLU A 53 -2.31 -12.18 2.78
C GLU A 53 -1.49 -11.51 1.68
N GLU A 54 -0.45 -12.16 1.17
CA GLU A 54 0.36 -11.67 0.05
C GLU A 54 -0.51 -11.51 -1.22
N ARG A 55 -1.26 -12.55 -1.60
CA ARG A 55 -2.19 -12.48 -2.74
C ARG A 55 -3.26 -11.41 -2.55
N ARG A 56 -3.76 -11.24 -1.33
CA ARG A 56 -4.72 -10.19 -0.97
C ARG A 56 -4.11 -8.80 -1.17
N GLY A 57 -2.88 -8.59 -0.71
CA GLY A 57 -2.12 -7.35 -0.88
C GLY A 57 -1.96 -6.97 -2.35
N GLN A 58 -1.54 -7.92 -3.19
CA GLN A 58 -1.42 -7.70 -4.64
C GLN A 58 -2.74 -7.25 -5.28
N LYS A 59 -3.86 -7.89 -4.91
CA LYS A 59 -5.19 -7.50 -5.41
C LYS A 59 -5.64 -6.12 -4.92
N ILE A 60 -5.36 -5.77 -3.67
CA ILE A 60 -5.66 -4.43 -3.13
C ILE A 60 -4.91 -3.35 -3.92
N ILE A 61 -3.62 -3.58 -4.20
CA ILE A 61 -2.79 -2.64 -4.99
C ILE A 61 -3.38 -2.48 -6.41
N GLN A 62 -3.82 -3.57 -7.04
CA GLN A 62 -4.48 -3.52 -8.36
C GLN A 62 -5.78 -2.69 -8.31
N VAL A 63 -6.59 -2.80 -7.26
CA VAL A 63 -7.78 -1.95 -7.07
C VAL A 63 -7.41 -0.48 -6.96
N GLN A 64 -6.43 -0.17 -6.12
CA GLN A 64 -6.00 1.20 -5.87
C GLN A 64 -5.47 1.84 -7.14
N ASN A 65 -4.59 1.16 -7.88
CA ASN A 65 -4.06 1.65 -9.15
C ASN A 65 -5.14 1.92 -10.19
N ASN A 66 -6.16 1.07 -10.29
CA ASN A 66 -7.27 1.28 -11.21
C ASN A 66 -8.22 2.40 -10.77
N ASN A 67 -8.47 2.54 -9.48
CA ASN A 67 -9.23 3.68 -8.95
C ASN A 67 -8.53 5.00 -9.24
N ILE A 68 -7.19 5.03 -9.13
CA ILE A 68 -6.36 6.17 -9.49
C ILE A 68 -6.49 6.47 -11.00
N GLN A 69 -6.36 5.47 -11.88
CA GLN A 69 -6.58 5.66 -13.33
C GLN A 69 -7.99 6.18 -13.67
N ILE A 70 -9.03 5.66 -13.01
CA ILE A 70 -10.42 6.11 -13.21
C ILE A 70 -10.62 7.54 -12.70
N PHE A 71 -9.99 7.91 -11.58
CA PHE A 71 -10.05 9.27 -11.03
C PHE A 71 -9.42 10.27 -12.01
N PHE A 72 -8.23 9.97 -12.53
CA PHE A 72 -7.58 10.81 -13.55
C PHE A 72 -8.34 10.84 -14.88
N SER A 73 -8.98 9.73 -15.28
CA SER A 73 -9.82 9.69 -16.48
C SER A 73 -11.13 10.49 -16.31
N LYS A 74 -11.66 10.65 -15.10
CA LYS A 74 -12.89 11.43 -14.83
C LYS A 74 -12.63 12.93 -14.71
N ASN A 75 -11.42 13.35 -14.35
CA ASN A 75 -11.02 14.76 -14.34
C ASN A 75 -10.63 15.28 -15.75
N ASN A 76 -10.29 14.39 -16.69
CA ASN A 76 -10.06 14.70 -18.10
C ASN A 76 -11.32 14.59 -18.96
N LYS A 77 -12.45 15.15 -18.50
CA LYS A 77 -13.74 15.09 -19.21
C LYS A 77 -13.88 16.01 -20.43
N ASN A 78 -12.79 16.56 -20.95
CA ASN A 78 -12.76 17.16 -22.27
C ASN A 78 -11.75 16.43 -23.15
N LYS A 79 -12.10 15.22 -23.59
CA LYS A 79 -11.95 14.73 -24.97
C LYS A 79 -12.04 13.21 -25.03
N LYS A 80 -13.00 12.76 -25.85
CA LYS A 80 -13.13 11.46 -26.51
C LYS A 80 -13.75 10.32 -25.69
N LYS A 81 -14.87 9.82 -26.24
CA LYS A 81 -15.54 8.56 -25.91
C LYS A 81 -14.49 7.45 -25.82
N VAL A 82 -14.28 6.93 -24.62
CA VAL A 82 -13.44 5.76 -24.38
C VAL A 82 -14.17 4.55 -24.98
N PHE A 83 -13.62 3.99 -26.05
CA PHE A 83 -13.99 2.70 -26.58
C PHE A 83 -13.74 1.65 -25.50
N TYR A 84 -14.80 1.05 -24.97
CA TYR A 84 -14.68 -0.07 -24.04
C TYR A 84 -14.18 -1.28 -24.83
N LEU A 85 -12.89 -1.60 -24.70
CA LEU A 85 -12.34 -2.86 -25.21
C LEU A 85 -12.91 -4.00 -24.34
N LYS A 86 -14.03 -4.55 -24.79
CA LYS A 86 -14.69 -5.72 -24.20
C LYS A 86 -13.80 -6.93 -24.50
N LYS A 87 -12.90 -7.29 -23.56
CA LYS A 87 -12.24 -8.61 -23.58
C LYS A 87 -13.27 -9.66 -23.17
N GLY A 88 -14.08 -10.09 -24.12
CA GLY A 88 -14.84 -11.33 -24.04
C GLY A 88 -13.96 -12.47 -24.54
N PHE A 89 -13.70 -13.43 -23.66
CA PHE A 89 -13.35 -14.79 -24.06
C PHE A 89 -14.61 -15.41 -24.68
N GLY A 90 -14.54 -15.75 -25.96
CA GLY A 90 -15.63 -16.38 -26.69
C GLY A 90 -15.32 -16.46 -28.17
N PHE A 91 -15.02 -17.68 -28.61
CA PHE A 91 -14.90 -18.10 -30.00
C PHE A 91 -16.06 -17.56 -30.87
N ASP A 92 -15.70 -17.12 -32.08
CA ASP A 92 -16.33 -17.41 -33.38
C ASP A 92 -16.75 -16.22 -34.28
N GLN A 93 -16.29 -16.32 -35.54
CA GLN A 93 -16.72 -15.70 -36.80
C GLN A 93 -16.96 -14.17 -36.95
N SER A 94 -15.96 -13.54 -37.60
CA SER A 94 -16.08 -12.95 -38.96
C SER A 94 -16.69 -11.54 -39.22
N ILE A 95 -16.06 -10.91 -40.22
CA ILE A 95 -16.53 -9.89 -41.17
C ILE A 95 -16.40 -8.41 -40.77
N TYR A 96 -15.31 -7.83 -41.26
CA TYR A 96 -15.23 -6.49 -41.87
C TYR A 96 -16.19 -5.41 -41.35
N THR A 97 -15.66 -4.54 -40.49
CA THR A 97 -16.07 -3.14 -40.46
C THR A 97 -14.86 -2.26 -40.79
N THR A 98 -14.57 -2.14 -42.08
CA THR A 98 -13.76 -1.07 -42.65
C THR A 98 -14.55 0.22 -42.57
N SER A 99 -14.60 0.86 -41.39
CA SER A 99 -15.03 2.26 -41.29
C SER A 99 -13.80 3.13 -41.43
N GLN A 100 -13.66 3.74 -42.61
CA GLN A 100 -12.77 4.83 -42.98
C GLN A 100 -12.13 5.55 -41.77
N MET A 101 -10.90 5.19 -41.42
CA MET A 101 -10.03 6.04 -40.62
C MET A 101 -9.08 6.71 -41.62
N GLY A 102 -9.27 8.02 -41.79
CA GLY A 102 -8.42 8.86 -42.62
C GLY A 102 -6.95 8.62 -42.33
N SER A 103 -6.14 8.77 -43.37
CA SER A 103 -4.68 8.63 -43.36
C SER A 103 -4.03 9.60 -42.36
N ILE A 104 -4.00 9.23 -41.08
CA ILE A 104 -3.14 9.89 -40.09
C ILE A 104 -1.72 9.71 -40.58
N SER A 105 -1.07 10.83 -40.89
CA SER A 105 0.32 10.86 -41.35
C SER A 105 1.21 10.11 -40.36
N LEU A 106 2.19 9.35 -40.86
CA LEU A 106 3.20 8.67 -40.03
C LEU A 106 3.80 9.61 -38.99
N VAL A 107 4.04 10.87 -39.38
CA VAL A 107 4.54 11.96 -38.52
C VAL A 107 3.61 12.25 -37.33
N GLU A 108 2.29 12.23 -37.52
CA GLU A 108 1.33 12.44 -36.43
C GLU A 108 1.25 11.24 -35.50
N LYS A 109 1.44 10.02 -36.01
CA LYS A 109 1.52 8.82 -35.16
C LYS A 109 2.76 8.86 -34.27
N GLU A 110 3.91 9.22 -34.84
CA GLU A 110 5.17 9.37 -34.10
C GLU A 110 5.07 10.46 -33.04
N LYS A 111 4.56 11.65 -33.39
CA LYS A 111 4.36 12.75 -32.43
C LYS A 111 3.46 12.32 -31.26
N ASN A 112 2.37 11.62 -31.53
CA ASN A 112 1.48 11.09 -30.49
C ASN A 112 2.18 10.03 -29.61
N MET A 113 3.09 9.24 -30.17
CA MET A 113 3.87 8.26 -29.41
C MET A 113 4.88 8.97 -28.49
N PHE A 114 5.59 9.97 -29.00
CA PHE A 114 6.50 10.79 -28.20
C PHE A 114 5.79 11.52 -27.06
N GLU A 115 4.63 12.12 -27.30
CA GLU A 115 3.86 12.75 -26.22
C GLU A 115 3.40 11.73 -25.16
N LYS A 116 3.02 10.52 -25.56
CA LYS A 116 2.68 9.45 -24.61
C LYS A 116 3.88 9.03 -23.79
N MET A 117 5.05 8.92 -24.42
CA MET A 117 6.29 8.56 -23.74
C MET A 117 6.68 9.65 -22.74
N LYS A 118 6.64 10.92 -23.15
CA LYS A 118 6.90 12.08 -22.28
C LYS A 118 5.97 12.09 -21.06
N LYS A 119 4.66 11.90 -21.26
CA LYS A 119 3.69 11.84 -20.15
C LYS A 119 3.96 10.67 -19.21
N ARG A 120 4.39 9.51 -19.72
CA ARG A 120 4.76 8.38 -18.86
C ARG A 120 5.98 8.71 -18.00
N GLN A 121 6.98 9.35 -18.58
CA GLN A 121 8.18 9.80 -17.87
C GLN A 121 7.85 10.85 -16.82
N GLU A 122 6.99 11.83 -17.14
CA GLU A 122 6.51 12.84 -16.18
C GLU A 122 5.84 12.18 -14.97
N ILE A 123 4.94 11.21 -15.20
CA ILE A 123 4.27 10.46 -14.12
C ILE A 123 5.28 9.65 -13.28
N GLU A 124 6.27 9.04 -13.92
CA GLU A 124 7.30 8.27 -13.22
C GLU A 124 8.17 9.17 -12.34
N ILE A 125 8.57 10.33 -12.86
CA ILE A 125 9.30 11.36 -12.10
C ILE A 125 8.47 11.83 -10.89
N GLU A 126 7.19 12.14 -11.07
CA GLU A 126 6.31 12.56 -9.97
C GLU A 126 6.22 11.50 -8.86
N LYS A 127 6.11 10.22 -9.23
CA LYS A 127 6.11 9.11 -8.26
C LYS A 127 7.42 8.97 -7.52
N MET A 128 8.55 9.14 -8.21
CA MET A 128 9.87 9.11 -7.57
C MET A 128 10.01 10.26 -6.56
N ILE A 129 9.57 11.47 -6.93
CA ILE A 129 9.59 12.63 -6.04
C ILE A 129 8.70 12.41 -4.81
N GLU A 130 7.50 11.85 -4.99
CA GLU A 130 6.60 11.55 -3.88
C GLU A 130 7.19 10.52 -2.92
N PHE A 131 7.81 9.45 -3.46
CA PHE A 131 8.49 8.44 -2.67
C PHE A 131 9.67 9.02 -1.86
N GLU A 132 10.47 9.90 -2.48
CA GLU A 132 11.59 10.56 -1.80
C GLU A 132 11.10 11.45 -0.66
N LYS A 133 10.03 12.23 -0.87
CA LYS A 133 9.41 13.06 0.17
C LYS A 133 8.92 12.23 1.35
N ILE A 134 8.24 11.10 1.09
CA ILE A 134 7.77 10.20 2.15
C ILE A 134 8.96 9.64 2.94
N THR A 135 10.01 9.20 2.24
CA THR A 135 11.22 8.66 2.86
C THR A 135 11.92 9.70 3.74
N GLN A 136 12.03 10.94 3.26
CA GLN A 136 12.62 12.04 4.01
C GLN A 136 11.79 12.40 5.24
N ALA A 137 10.46 12.42 5.13
CA ALA A 137 9.57 12.66 6.27
C ALA A 137 9.73 11.58 7.36
N ILE A 138 9.89 10.31 6.98
CA ILE A 138 10.15 9.21 7.92
C ILE A 138 11.50 9.42 8.64
N ARG A 139 12.55 9.79 7.91
CA ARG A 139 13.88 10.07 8.50
C ARG A 139 13.78 11.19 9.54
N GLN A 140 13.17 12.31 9.20
CA GLN A 140 12.95 13.43 10.12
C GLN A 140 12.13 13.02 11.34
N GLN A 141 11.05 12.24 11.15
CA GLN A 141 10.23 11.78 12.27
C GLN A 141 11.02 10.86 13.21
N ASN A 142 11.90 10.02 12.68
CA ASN A 142 12.76 9.14 13.47
C ASN A 142 13.84 9.92 14.22
N GLU A 143 14.46 10.92 13.58
CA GLU A 143 15.41 11.83 14.24
C GLU A 143 14.76 12.57 15.42
N ILE A 144 13.57 13.14 15.22
CA ILE A 144 12.82 13.81 16.29
C ILE A 144 12.49 12.85 17.43
N LYS A 145 12.08 11.61 17.12
CA LYS A 145 11.80 10.59 18.14
C LYS A 145 13.05 10.23 18.94
N MET A 146 14.18 10.05 18.26
CA MET A 146 15.46 9.74 18.89
C MET A 146 15.92 10.89 19.78
N GLN A 147 15.84 12.13 19.30
CA GLN A 147 16.22 13.32 20.08
C GLN A 147 15.35 13.47 21.33
N LYS A 148 14.03 13.31 21.20
CA LYS A 148 13.12 13.31 22.36
C LYS A 148 13.41 12.19 23.35
N ALA A 149 13.80 11.00 22.88
CA ALA A 149 14.18 9.90 23.76
C ALA A 149 15.47 10.23 24.52
N TYR A 150 16.47 10.81 23.84
CA TYR A 150 17.72 11.24 24.44
C TYR A 150 17.51 12.35 25.49
N GLU A 151 16.71 13.37 25.19
CA GLU A 151 16.38 14.44 26.13
C GLU A 151 15.67 13.92 27.39
N ARG A 152 14.72 13.00 27.23
CA ARG A 152 14.05 12.35 28.37
C ARG A 152 15.02 11.55 29.22
N GLU A 153 15.96 10.85 28.60
CA GLU A 153 16.98 10.09 29.32
C GLU A 153 17.94 11.00 30.08
N GLN A 154 18.41 12.08 29.45
CA GLN A 154 19.23 13.07 30.15
C GLN A 154 18.51 13.66 31.36
N LYS A 155 17.22 14.00 31.20
CA LYS A 155 16.41 14.53 32.31
C LYS A 155 16.33 13.54 33.47
N ARG A 156 16.06 12.25 33.18
CA ARG A 156 16.04 11.18 34.19
C ARG A 156 17.39 11.03 34.91
N GLN A 157 18.50 11.09 34.17
CA GLN A 157 19.82 10.99 34.78
C GLN A 157 20.13 12.16 35.70
N LEU A 158 19.71 13.36 35.32
CA LEU A 158 19.91 14.58 36.11
C LEU A 158 19.07 14.55 37.40
N GLU A 159 17.80 14.17 37.31
CA GLU A 159 16.91 13.95 38.46
C GLU A 159 17.48 12.88 39.42
N ASN A 160 17.92 11.73 38.88
CA ASN A 160 18.56 10.68 39.69
C ASN A 160 19.84 11.15 40.38
N LYS A 161 20.64 12.01 39.72
CA LYS A 161 21.85 12.56 40.31
C LYS A 161 21.53 13.52 41.45
N GLN A 162 20.51 14.37 41.29
CA GLN A 162 20.05 15.28 42.34
C GLN A 162 19.53 14.51 43.56
N LEU A 163 18.68 13.50 43.36
CA LEU A 163 18.19 12.64 44.44
C LEU A 163 19.33 11.96 45.20
N LYS A 164 20.34 11.44 44.51
CA LYS A 164 21.53 10.83 45.17
C LYS A 164 22.29 11.83 46.04
N ILE A 165 22.37 13.10 45.63
CA ILE A 165 23.02 14.16 46.42
C ILE A 165 22.19 14.47 47.67
N GLU A 166 20.86 14.58 47.54
CA GLU A 166 19.96 14.83 48.68
C GLU A 166 19.96 13.70 49.69
N VAL A 167 19.90 12.44 49.24
CA VAL A 167 20.03 11.27 50.12
C VAL A 167 21.35 11.29 50.88
N LYS A 168 22.48 11.58 50.20
CA LYS A 168 23.79 11.71 50.87
C LYS A 168 23.81 12.85 51.90
N LYS A 169 23.20 13.99 51.60
CA LYS A 169 23.08 15.10 52.56
C LYS A 169 22.28 14.68 53.79
N HIS A 170 21.13 14.03 53.61
CA HIS A 170 20.32 13.54 54.73
C HIS A 170 21.04 12.49 55.57
N GLN A 171 21.75 11.55 54.95
CA GLN A 171 22.56 10.56 55.68
C GLN A 171 23.67 11.21 56.51
N ASN A 172 24.35 12.23 55.99
CA ASN A 172 25.39 12.96 56.73
C ASN A 172 24.81 13.76 57.91
N ILE A 173 23.62 14.34 57.75
CA ILE A 173 22.93 15.06 58.85
C ILE A 173 22.50 14.08 59.94
N GLN A 174 21.98 12.90 59.59
CA GLN A 174 21.62 11.88 60.57
C GLN A 174 22.83 11.35 61.33
N LYS A 175 23.95 11.09 60.65
CA LYS A 175 25.20 10.67 61.31
C LYS A 175 25.70 11.71 62.32
N LYS A 176 25.67 13.00 61.98
CA LYS A 176 26.06 14.10 62.89
C LYS A 176 25.11 14.33 64.09
N LYS A 177 23.94 13.69 64.14
CA LYS A 177 23.00 13.79 65.27
C LYS A 177 23.14 12.61 66.26
N ILE A 178 23.94 11.61 65.92
CA ILE A 178 24.13 10.39 66.71
C ILE A 178 25.47 10.42 67.48
N ASP A 179 26.39 11.32 67.09
CA ASP A 179 27.58 11.72 67.86
C ASP A 179 27.30 12.98 68.70
#